data_AF-A0A932SNC8-F1
#
_entry.id   AF-A0A932SNC8-F1
#
_cell.length_a   1.000
_cell.length_b   1.000
_cell.length_c   1.000
_cell.angle_alpha   90.00
_cell.angle_beta   90.00
_cell.angle_gamma   90.00
#
_symmetry.space_group_name_H-M   'P 1'
#
loop_
_entity.id
_entity.type
_entity.pdbx_description
1 polymer ?
#
loop_
_entity_poly.entity_id
_entity_poly.type
_entity_poly.pdbx_seq_one_letter_code
_entity_poly.pdbx_strand_id
1 'polypeptide(L)'
;MAQTIRRKDIQKVLIGWQKGKLTAKEVHAWAEDRYAAYNWDPEDDVVNEVLGRLDLLNMTLTTPEDIPAFLQTLSYSSDCLQQAVEYLEGYESEVDIEQRKRACAHDPLYAPFCGQA
;
A
#
# COMPACT_ATOMS: atom_id res chain seq x y z
N MET A 1 22.71 8.32 -8.36
CA MET A 1 21.54 8.31 -9.27
C MET A 1 20.37 7.81 -8.46
N ALA A 2 19.26 8.54 -8.42
CA ALA A 2 18.07 8.11 -7.70
C ALA A 2 17.48 6.85 -8.33
N GLN A 3 16.99 5.93 -7.50
CA GLN A 3 16.26 4.78 -8.01
C GLN A 3 14.84 5.21 -8.35
N THR A 4 14.50 5.23 -9.64
CA THR A 4 13.11 5.49 -10.06
C THR A 4 12.24 4.28 -9.75
N ILE A 5 11.19 4.48 -8.94
CA ILE A 5 10.18 3.46 -8.67
C ILE A 5 9.09 3.58 -9.72
N ARG A 6 8.82 2.50 -10.45
CA ARG A 6 7.83 2.48 -11.52
C ARG A 6 6.55 1.79 -11.11
N ARG A 7 5.45 2.08 -11.80
CA ARG A 7 4.15 1.39 -11.63
C ARG A 7 4.31 -0.12 -11.68
N LYS A 8 5.08 -0.61 -12.65
CA LYS A 8 5.37 -2.04 -12.83
C LYS A 8 6.10 -2.67 -11.64
N ASP A 9 6.89 -1.89 -10.91
CA ASP A 9 7.63 -2.39 -9.75
C ASP A 9 6.67 -2.58 -8.56
N ILE A 10 5.77 -1.62 -8.31
CA ILE A 10 4.70 -1.76 -7.31
C ILE A 10 3.75 -2.90 -7.69
N GLN A 11 3.30 -2.97 -8.94
CA GLN A 11 2.41 -4.05 -9.42
C GLN A 11 3.00 -5.44 -9.17
N LYS A 12 4.31 -5.64 -9.37
CA LYS A 12 4.96 -6.93 -9.08
C LYS A 12 4.91 -7.29 -7.60
N VAL A 13 5.14 -6.31 -6.72
CA VAL A 13 5.07 -6.50 -5.27
C VAL A 13 3.65 -6.86 -4.85
N LEU A 14 2.66 -6.09 -5.30
CA LEU A 14 1.24 -6.34 -5.05
C LEU A 14 0.82 -7.74 -5.55
N ILE A 15 1.16 -8.11 -6.79
CA ILE A 15 0.84 -9.45 -7.33
C ILE A 15 1.58 -10.56 -6.57
N GLY A 16 2.81 -10.30 -6.11
CA GLY A 16 3.57 -11.23 -5.28
C GLY A 16 2.88 -11.48 -3.94
N TRP A 17 2.42 -10.41 -3.30
CA TRP A 17 1.67 -10.45 -2.04
C TRP A 17 0.33 -11.16 -2.20
N GLN A 18 -0.44 -10.83 -3.25
CA GLN A 18 -1.71 -11.47 -3.56
C GLN A 18 -1.59 -12.99 -3.73
N LYS A 19 -0.46 -13.45 -4.28
CA LYS A 19 -0.17 -14.87 -4.51
C LYS A 19 0.46 -15.57 -3.30
N GLY A 20 0.60 -14.90 -2.16
CA GLY A 20 1.26 -15.43 -0.97
C GLY A 20 2.76 -15.66 -1.13
N LYS A 21 3.39 -15.05 -2.14
CA LYS A 21 4.85 -15.12 -2.35
C LYS A 21 5.62 -14.09 -1.53
N LEU A 22 4.93 -13.04 -1.12
CA LEU A 22 5.40 -12.03 -0.19
C LEU A 22 4.42 -11.98 0.97
N THR A 23 4.94 -11.76 2.17
CA THR A 23 4.20 -11.46 3.38
C THR A 23 3.96 -9.95 3.47
N ALA A 24 2.97 -9.53 4.27
CA ALA A 24 2.74 -8.11 4.51
C ALA A 24 3.98 -7.40 5.08
N LYS A 25 4.74 -8.08 5.94
CA LYS A 25 5.98 -7.56 6.50
C LYS A 25 7.04 -7.30 5.42
N GLU A 26 7.18 -8.19 4.45
CA GLU A 26 8.10 -8.00 3.32
C GLU A 26 7.66 -6.87 2.40
N VAL A 27 6.34 -6.70 2.20
CA VAL A 27 5.80 -5.57 1.44
C VAL A 27 6.04 -4.24 2.15
N HIS A 28 5.76 -4.18 3.46
CA HIS A 28 6.00 -2.99 4.28
C HIS A 28 7.47 -2.60 4.27
N ALA A 29 8.36 -3.54 4.57
CA ALA A 29 9.81 -3.30 4.53
C ALA A 29 10.28 -2.84 3.14
N TRP A 30 9.74 -3.43 2.07
CA TRP A 30 10.05 -3.00 0.70
C TRP A 30 9.63 -1.56 0.42
N ALA A 31 8.47 -1.13 0.93
CA ALA A 31 7.97 0.22 0.77
C ALA A 31 8.76 1.22 1.64
N GLU A 32 8.94 0.90 2.92
CA GLU A 32 9.68 1.70 3.91
C GLU A 32 11.13 1.94 3.48
N ASP A 33 11.85 0.90 3.03
CA ASP A 33 13.22 1.03 2.53
C ASP A 33 13.35 2.04 1.38
N ARG A 34 12.29 2.17 0.57
CA ARG A 34 12.24 3.13 -0.54
C ARG A 34 11.83 4.49 -0.05
N TYR A 35 10.74 4.57 0.70
CA TYR A 35 10.19 5.85 1.17
C TYR A 35 11.17 6.58 2.11
N ALA A 36 11.87 5.85 2.97
CA ALA A 36 12.90 6.37 3.88
C ALA A 36 14.25 6.67 3.19
N ALA A 37 14.49 6.18 1.97
CA ALA A 37 15.73 6.47 1.26
C ALA A 37 15.75 7.93 0.77
N TYR A 38 16.86 8.64 0.95
CA TYR A 38 17.02 10.01 0.42
C TYR A 38 17.21 10.09 -1.10
N ASN A 39 17.14 8.97 -1.83
CA ASN A 39 17.57 8.87 -3.22
C ASN A 39 16.68 7.92 -4.05
N TRP A 40 15.37 8.13 -3.99
CA TRP A 40 14.41 7.55 -4.92
C TRP A 40 13.56 8.66 -5.56
N ASP A 41 12.90 8.31 -6.65
CA ASP A 41 11.99 9.20 -7.37
C ASP A 41 10.79 8.37 -7.86
N PRO A 42 9.54 8.77 -7.61
CA PRO A 42 8.40 8.10 -8.22
C PRO A 42 8.39 8.34 -9.74
N GLU A 43 7.92 7.37 -10.52
CA GLU A 43 7.65 7.56 -11.96
C GLU A 43 6.60 8.68 -12.19
N ASP A 44 5.62 8.77 -11.29
CA ASP A 44 4.60 9.83 -11.26
C ASP A 44 3.90 9.91 -9.88
N ASP A 45 3.04 10.90 -9.68
CA ASP A 45 2.37 11.14 -8.40
C ASP A 45 1.43 10.00 -7.96
N VAL A 46 0.90 9.21 -8.90
CA VAL A 46 0.05 8.04 -8.55
C VAL A 46 0.93 6.93 -7.97
N VAL A 47 2.13 6.74 -8.51
CA VAL A 47 3.13 5.84 -7.92
C VAL A 47 3.51 6.29 -6.52
N ASN A 48 3.71 7.60 -6.32
CA ASN A 48 4.03 8.15 -5.01
C ASN A 48 2.91 7.87 -3.99
N GLU A 49 1.65 8.12 -4.37
CA GLU A 49 0.49 7.88 -3.50
C GLU A 49 0.39 6.42 -3.07
N VAL A 50 0.45 5.49 -4.03
CA VAL A 50 0.33 4.06 -3.72
C VAL A 50 1.52 3.56 -2.90
N LEU A 51 2.72 4.07 -3.16
CA LEU A 51 3.89 3.71 -2.36
C LEU A 51 3.75 4.21 -0.91
N GLY A 52 3.28 5.44 -0.71
CA GLY A 52 3.04 6.00 0.63
C GLY A 52 1.99 5.19 1.41
N ARG A 53 0.94 4.71 0.74
CA ARG A 53 -0.05 3.82 1.37
C ARG A 53 0.54 2.46 1.75
N LEU A 54 1.48 1.94 0.97
CA LEU A 54 2.20 0.71 1.31
C LEU A 54 3.22 0.90 2.43
N ASP A 55 3.86 2.07 2.51
CA ASP A 55 4.72 2.44 3.64
C ASP A 55 3.94 2.48 4.96
N LEU A 56 2.68 2.92 4.92
CA LEU A 56 1.79 2.98 6.08
C LEU A 56 0.92 1.74 6.27
N LEU A 57 1.17 0.64 5.54
CA LEU A 57 0.24 -0.49 5.46
C LEU A 57 -0.06 -1.15 6.82
N ASN A 58 0.90 -1.08 7.74
CA ASN A 58 0.77 -1.59 9.10
C ASN A 58 -0.23 -0.76 9.92
N MET A 59 -0.19 0.57 9.79
CA MET A 59 -1.06 1.52 10.47
C MET A 59 -2.47 1.52 9.88
N THR A 60 -2.59 1.39 8.56
CA THR A 60 -3.87 1.38 7.84
C THR A 60 -4.54 0.01 7.84
N LEU A 61 -3.91 -1.01 8.45
CA LEU A 61 -4.37 -2.40 8.45
C LEU A 61 -4.66 -2.89 7.03
N THR A 62 -3.80 -2.52 6.08
CA THR A 62 -3.94 -2.92 4.69
C THR A 62 -3.53 -4.37 4.54
N THR A 63 -4.33 -5.16 3.83
CA THR A 63 -4.24 -6.61 3.68
C THR A 63 -4.22 -7.01 2.20
N PRO A 64 -4.03 -8.31 1.87
CA PRO A 64 -4.14 -8.77 0.48
C PRO A 64 -5.50 -8.49 -0.19
N GLU A 65 -6.56 -8.30 0.59
CA GLU A 65 -7.91 -8.01 0.08
C GLU A 65 -7.98 -6.61 -0.58
N ASP A 66 -7.08 -5.71 -0.21
CA ASP A 66 -7.00 -4.33 -0.72
C ASP A 66 -6.26 -4.23 -2.07
N ILE A 67 -5.54 -5.29 -2.45
CA ILE A 67 -4.69 -5.29 -3.65
C ILE A 67 -5.45 -4.91 -4.94
N PRO A 68 -6.68 -5.37 -5.19
CA PRO A 68 -7.44 -4.93 -6.36
C PRO A 68 -7.65 -3.42 -6.42
N ALA A 69 -7.87 -2.75 -5.28
CA ALA A 69 -8.04 -1.30 -5.22
C ALA A 69 -6.73 -0.59 -5.60
N PHE A 70 -5.59 -1.01 -5.04
CA PHE A 70 -4.29 -0.45 -5.44
C PHE A 70 -3.96 -0.67 -6.92
N LEU A 71 -4.25 -1.85 -7.45
CA LEU A 71 -4.03 -2.13 -8.87
C LEU A 71 -4.92 -1.26 -9.76
N GLN A 72 -6.15 -0.99 -9.35
CA GLN A 72 -7.05 -0.07 -10.04
C GLN A 72 -6.52 1.38 -9.94
N THR A 73 -6.08 1.84 -8.78
CA THR A 73 -5.42 3.16 -8.62
C THR A 73 -4.21 3.29 -9.54
N LEU A 74 -3.35 2.27 -9.63
CA LEU A 74 -2.20 2.24 -10.54
C LEU A 74 -2.58 2.18 -12.03
N SER A 75 -3.85 1.97 -12.38
CA SER A 75 -4.33 1.99 -13.76
C SER A 75 -4.71 3.40 -14.26
N TYR A 76 -4.94 4.35 -13.34
CA TYR A 76 -5.17 5.75 -13.71
C TYR A 76 -3.91 6.37 -14.30
N SER A 77 -4.05 7.22 -15.32
CA SER A 77 -2.95 8.01 -15.86
C SER A 77 -2.41 9.01 -14.85
N SER A 78 -1.16 9.47 -15.04
CA SER A 78 -0.54 10.53 -14.22
C SER A 78 -1.42 11.78 -14.13
N ASP A 79 -2.11 12.15 -15.21
CA ASP A 79 -2.95 13.34 -15.28
C ASP A 79 -4.30 13.19 -14.54
N CYS A 80 -4.55 12.01 -13.97
CA CYS A 80 -5.78 11.67 -13.24
C CYS A 80 -5.52 11.35 -11.76
N LEU A 81 -4.51 11.98 -11.15
CA LEU A 81 -4.15 11.78 -9.74
C LEU A 81 -5.37 11.95 -8.81
N GLN A 82 -6.12 13.03 -8.97
CA GLN A 82 -7.27 13.32 -8.11
C GLN A 82 -8.30 12.19 -8.16
N GLN A 83 -8.63 11.68 -9.34
CA GLN A 83 -9.56 10.56 -9.49
C GLN A 83 -9.00 9.25 -8.91
N ALA A 84 -7.68 9.04 -9.01
CA ALA A 84 -7.01 7.88 -8.45
C ALA A 84 -7.06 7.88 -6.91
N VAL A 85 -6.86 9.05 -6.30
CA VAL A 85 -6.97 9.29 -4.85
C VAL A 85 -8.40 9.11 -4.40
N GLU A 86 -9.37 9.78 -5.04
CA GLU A 86 -10.79 9.67 -4.70
C GLU A 86 -11.31 8.23 -4.78
N TYR A 87 -10.86 7.47 -5.78
CA TYR A 87 -11.19 6.04 -5.89
C TYR A 87 -10.67 5.24 -4.68
N LEU A 88 -9.41 5.47 -4.29
CA LEU A 88 -8.78 4.72 -3.21
C LEU A 88 -9.39 5.10 -1.85
N GLU A 89 -9.60 6.40 -1.59
CA GLU A 89 -10.28 6.89 -0.39
C GLU A 89 -11.72 6.38 -0.30
N GLY A 90 -12.43 6.33 -1.43
CA GLY A 90 -13.77 5.75 -1.51
C GLY A 90 -13.77 4.29 -1.08
N TYR A 91 -12.87 3.49 -1.63
CA TYR A 91 -12.70 2.09 -1.21
C TYR A 91 -12.34 1.95 0.28
N GLU A 92 -11.39 2.74 0.78
CA GLU A 92 -10.98 2.71 2.19
C GLU A 92 -12.11 3.09 3.15
N SER A 93 -13.03 3.97 2.73
CA SER A 93 -14.19 4.35 3.54
C SER A 93 -15.21 3.22 3.72
N GLU A 94 -15.20 2.22 2.84
CA GLU A 94 -16.08 1.04 2.91
C GLU A 94 -15.50 -0.09 3.78
N VAL A 95 -14.22 0.01 4.16
CA VAL A 95 -13.54 -1.01 4.95
C VAL A 95 -14.01 -0.97 6.42
N ASP A 96 -14.47 -2.12 6.93
CA ASP A 96 -14.74 -2.30 8.36
C ASP A 96 -13.42 -2.41 9.15
N ILE A 97 -12.93 -1.26 9.61
CA ILE A 97 -11.67 -1.16 10.34
C ILE A 97 -11.70 -1.93 11.68
N GLU A 98 -12.87 -2.03 12.34
CA GLU A 98 -13.00 -2.74 13.61
C GLU A 98 -12.99 -4.26 13.41
N GLN A 99 -13.53 -4.75 12.30
CA GLN A 99 -13.31 -6.12 11.86
C GLN A 99 -11.83 -6.39 11.57
N ARG A 100 -11.14 -5.48 10.86
CA ARG A 100 -9.71 -5.64 10.55
C ARG A 100 -8.83 -5.67 11.79
N LYS A 101 -9.06 -4.77 12.75
CA LYS A 101 -8.34 -4.77 14.04
C LYS A 101 -8.44 -6.13 14.72
N ARG A 102 -9.64 -6.73 14.76
CA ARG A 102 -9.85 -8.06 15.34
C ARG A 102 -9.15 -9.16 14.55
N ALA A 103 -9.22 -9.13 13.23
CA ALA A 103 -8.58 -10.12 12.36
C ALA A 103 -7.04 -10.08 12.44
N CYS A 104 -6.48 -8.88 12.58
CA CYS A 104 -5.04 -8.63 12.52
C CYS A 104 -4.38 -8.57 13.91
N ALA A 105 -5.15 -8.66 15.01
CA ALA A 105 -4.66 -8.48 16.39
C ALA A 105 -3.51 -9.43 16.79
N HIS A 106 -3.34 -10.56 16.10
CA HIS A 106 -2.30 -11.54 16.38
C HIS A 106 -1.12 -11.48 15.39
N ASP A 107 -1.20 -10.68 14.33
CA ASP A 107 -0.08 -10.49 13.40
C ASP A 107 0.90 -9.46 14.00
N PRO A 108 2.19 -9.79 14.20
CA PRO A 108 3.16 -8.87 14.78
C PRO A 108 3.32 -7.54 14.05
N LEU A 109 3.04 -7.48 12.74
CA LEU A 109 3.10 -6.25 11.96
C LEU A 109 1.97 -5.29 12.32
N TYR A 110 0.75 -5.82 12.50
CA TYR A 110 -0.46 -5.03 12.71
C TYR A 110 -0.86 -4.88 14.18
N ALA A 111 -0.51 -5.85 15.03
CA ALA A 111 -0.90 -5.90 16.43
C ALA A 111 -0.66 -4.59 17.21
N PRO A 112 0.46 -3.84 16.99
CA PRO A 112 0.66 -2.54 17.64
C PRO A 112 -0.45 -1.51 17.37
N PHE A 113 -1.15 -1.63 16.23
CA PHE A 113 -2.19 -0.70 15.77
C PHE A 113 -3.62 -1.23 15.97
N CYS A 114 -3.78 -2.49 16.40
CA CYS A 114 -5.10 -3.10 16.62
C CYS A 114 -5.71 -2.79 17.99
N GLY A 115 -4.90 -2.39 18.98
CA GLY A 115 -5.33 -2.13 20.37
C GLY A 115 -5.51 -0.67 20.74
N GLN A 116 -5.27 0.25 19.81
CA GLN A 116 -5.46 1.68 20.04
C GLN A 116 -6.93 2.03 19.77
N ALA A 117 -7.63 2.40 20.85
CA ALA A 117 -9.01 2.87 20.86
C ALA A 117 -9.08 4.38 20.65
#